data_AF-A0A1C6QRI5-F1
#
_entry.id   AF-A0A1C6QRI5-F1
#
_cell.length_a   1.000
_cell.length_b   1.000
_cell.length_c   1.000
_cell.angle_alpha   90.00
_cell.angle_beta   90.00
_cell.angle_gamma   90.00
#
_symmetry.space_group_name_H-M   'P 1'
#
loop_
_entity.id
_entity.type
_entity.pdbx_description
1 polymer ?
#
loop_
_entity_poly.entity_id
_entity_poly.type
_entity_poly.pdbx_seq_one_letter_code
_entity_poly.pdbx_strand_id
1 'polypeptide(L)'
;MSDAAQPTVAEVRAAAEAVKAALDRHLAAVERRSGEDDPAVYEAFNELAVAAEEYDELLYDRYDEVTPFEIPGSEDALPPYTGPEEPNAVSVLIRRDYSVVEPQRLMAQAQRVEAAEADGAPLVDTAGTTVHGALGVLFGEFEPDEIASRHKEFGLEEGDSTLWVTATDDPEDPGVWLESPFEHADPQRVVCRFDVSAVFDDEDIVDIDDLDDDIEDTVRTGAVEPRTDTADALTDLVGAAVDDDRPGLEDDLDIEPTSGRDDDPDGAPDPDGGDPGGEGPQRRDGGR
;
A
#
# COMPACT_ATOMS: atom_id res chain seq x y z
N MET A 1 -15.69 -24.95 15.28
CA MET A 1 -15.46 -23.68 15.98
C MET A 1 -14.41 -23.95 17.05
N SER A 2 -13.17 -23.60 16.76
CA SER A 2 -12.04 -23.86 17.64
C SER A 2 -12.09 -22.90 18.81
N ASP A 3 -12.18 -23.44 20.01
CA ASP A 3 -12.02 -22.73 21.27
C ASP A 3 -10.52 -22.37 21.42
N ALA A 4 -10.09 -21.31 20.71
CA ALA A 4 -8.77 -20.73 20.92
C ALA A 4 -8.85 -19.92 22.23
N ALA A 5 -8.08 -20.33 23.23
CA ALA A 5 -8.03 -19.61 24.50
C ALA A 5 -7.56 -18.17 24.25
N GLN A 6 -8.36 -17.19 24.69
CA GLN A 6 -7.96 -15.79 24.59
C GLN A 6 -6.64 -15.53 25.32
N PRO A 7 -5.73 -14.71 24.77
CA PRO A 7 -4.48 -14.37 25.41
C PRO A 7 -4.70 -13.70 26.76
N THR A 8 -3.83 -13.97 27.71
CA THR A 8 -3.92 -13.44 29.07
C THR A 8 -3.34 -12.03 29.14
N VAL A 9 -3.78 -11.26 30.15
CA VAL A 9 -3.21 -9.94 30.44
C VAL A 9 -1.70 -10.00 30.71
N ALA A 10 -1.20 -11.13 31.20
CA ALA A 10 0.22 -11.33 31.44
C ALA A 10 1.01 -11.49 30.13
N GLU A 11 0.46 -12.17 29.14
CA GLU A 11 1.06 -12.32 27.81
C GLU A 11 1.11 -10.99 27.06
N VAL A 12 0.02 -10.21 27.05
CA VAL A 12 0.01 -8.87 26.44
C VAL A 12 1.05 -7.96 27.08
N ARG A 13 1.20 -8.00 28.42
CA ARG A 13 2.23 -7.24 29.13
C ARG A 13 3.64 -7.73 28.82
N ALA A 14 3.83 -9.04 28.69
CA ALA A 14 5.13 -9.60 28.33
C ALA A 14 5.55 -9.18 26.92
N ALA A 15 4.63 -9.19 25.95
CA ALA A 15 4.86 -8.70 24.60
C ALA A 15 5.18 -7.20 24.58
N ALA A 16 4.45 -6.38 25.35
CA ALA A 16 4.77 -4.95 25.50
C ALA A 16 6.19 -4.72 26.06
N GLU A 17 6.65 -5.54 27.01
CA GLU A 17 8.03 -5.49 27.50
C GLU A 17 9.04 -5.98 26.46
N ALA A 18 8.69 -6.96 25.63
CA ALA A 18 9.52 -7.43 24.52
C ALA A 18 9.75 -6.33 23.47
N VAL A 19 8.71 -5.56 23.12
CA VAL A 19 8.81 -4.39 22.24
C VAL A 19 9.78 -3.36 22.80
N LYS A 20 9.66 -3.01 24.09
CA LYS A 20 10.57 -2.05 24.74
C LYS A 20 12.02 -2.55 24.71
N ALA A 21 12.24 -3.81 25.05
CA ALA A 21 13.57 -4.41 25.01
C ALA A 21 14.14 -4.46 23.58
N ALA A 22 13.30 -4.68 22.56
CA ALA A 22 13.72 -4.63 21.16
C ALA A 22 14.06 -3.20 20.72
N LEU A 23 13.29 -2.21 21.16
CA LEU A 23 13.55 -0.79 20.89
C LEU A 23 14.91 -0.36 21.46
N ASP A 24 15.20 -0.75 22.70
CA ASP A 24 16.50 -0.48 23.35
C ASP A 24 17.65 -1.14 22.59
N ARG A 25 17.47 -2.39 22.11
CA ARG A 25 18.48 -3.09 21.30
C ARG A 25 18.70 -2.43 19.94
N HIS A 26 17.64 -2.00 19.28
CA HIS A 26 17.70 -1.26 18.03
C HIS A 26 18.42 0.07 18.21
N LEU A 27 18.08 0.85 19.24
CA LEU A 27 18.78 2.10 19.56
C LEU A 27 20.27 1.85 19.82
N ALA A 28 20.60 0.84 20.64
CA ALA A 28 22.00 0.48 20.90
C ALA A 28 22.76 0.00 19.66
N ALA A 29 22.08 -0.56 18.65
CA ALA A 29 22.69 -0.88 17.36
C ALA A 29 22.94 0.38 16.53
N VAL A 30 21.97 1.31 16.47
CA VAL A 30 22.09 2.60 15.78
C VAL A 30 23.23 3.43 16.36
N GLU A 31 23.36 3.51 17.68
CA GLU A 31 24.43 4.25 18.37
C GLU A 31 25.83 3.67 18.09
N ARG A 32 25.92 2.38 17.74
CA ARG A 32 27.18 1.69 17.44
C ARG A 32 27.44 1.50 15.95
N ARG A 33 26.60 2.07 15.08
CA ARG A 33 26.65 1.81 13.63
C ARG A 33 28.00 2.21 13.03
N SER A 34 28.48 1.39 12.12
CA SER A 34 29.76 1.52 11.43
C SER A 34 29.65 2.11 10.02
N GLY A 35 28.43 2.39 9.56
CA GLY A 35 28.11 2.96 8.25
C GLY A 35 26.62 3.24 8.08
N GLU A 36 26.24 3.69 6.89
CA GLU A 36 24.84 3.97 6.50
C GLU A 36 24.03 2.66 6.32
N ASP A 37 24.67 1.61 5.82
CA ASP A 37 24.09 0.27 5.62
C ASP A 37 24.64 -0.76 6.62
N ASP A 38 24.54 -0.49 7.92
CA ASP A 38 25.04 -1.43 8.94
C ASP A 38 24.10 -2.64 9.10
N PRO A 39 24.57 -3.89 8.82
CA PRO A 39 23.73 -5.08 8.94
C PRO A 39 23.18 -5.31 10.35
N ALA A 40 23.90 -4.88 11.39
CA ALA A 40 23.46 -5.05 12.78
C ALA A 40 22.27 -4.13 13.12
N VAL A 41 22.17 -2.97 12.47
CA VAL A 41 21.00 -2.08 12.59
C VAL A 41 19.80 -2.71 11.91
N TYR A 42 19.99 -3.25 10.71
CA TYR A 42 18.94 -3.94 9.96
C TYR A 42 18.40 -5.18 10.70
N GLU A 43 19.29 -6.01 11.25
CA GLU A 43 18.90 -7.16 12.06
C GLU A 43 18.09 -6.74 13.30
N ALA A 44 18.56 -5.73 14.04
CA ALA A 44 17.85 -5.23 15.21
C ALA A 44 16.51 -4.55 14.87
N PHE A 45 16.40 -3.93 13.68
CA PHE A 45 15.15 -3.40 13.17
C PHE A 45 14.13 -4.52 12.91
N ASN A 46 14.53 -5.61 12.24
CA ASN A 46 13.64 -6.75 11.99
C ASN A 46 13.18 -7.40 13.30
N GLU A 47 14.08 -7.53 14.28
CA GLU A 47 13.70 -8.06 15.59
C GLU A 47 12.73 -7.15 16.36
N LEU A 48 12.79 -5.83 16.14
CA LEU A 48 11.81 -4.88 16.68
C LEU A 48 10.47 -5.01 15.97
N ALA A 49 10.47 -5.12 14.63
CA ALA A 49 9.27 -5.33 13.85
C ALA A 49 8.49 -6.57 14.32
N VAL A 50 9.16 -7.72 14.40
CA VAL A 50 8.57 -8.99 14.88
C VAL A 50 7.97 -8.84 16.29
N ALA A 51 8.69 -8.18 17.21
CA ALA A 51 8.19 -7.97 18.56
C ALA A 51 6.94 -7.05 18.60
N ALA A 52 6.89 -6.07 17.71
CA ALA A 52 5.76 -5.15 17.60
C ALA A 52 4.52 -5.84 17.01
N GLU A 53 4.67 -6.66 15.97
CA GLU A 53 3.58 -7.48 15.41
C GLU A 53 3.00 -8.43 16.47
N GLU A 54 3.84 -9.16 17.19
CA GLU A 54 3.38 -10.07 18.26
C GLU A 54 2.62 -9.33 19.36
N TYR A 55 3.05 -8.11 19.70
CA TYR A 55 2.31 -7.27 20.65
C TYR A 55 0.96 -6.81 20.11
N ASP A 56 0.90 -6.39 18.85
CA ASP A 56 -0.32 -5.92 18.20
C ASP A 56 -1.36 -7.04 18.06
N GLU A 57 -0.95 -8.25 17.65
CA GLU A 57 -1.81 -9.44 17.60
C GLU A 57 -2.42 -9.76 18.97
N LEU A 58 -1.58 -9.80 20.02
CA LEU A 58 -2.04 -10.10 21.38
C LEU A 58 -2.92 -8.97 21.96
N LEU A 59 -2.67 -7.72 21.57
CA LEU A 59 -3.47 -6.56 21.96
C LEU A 59 -4.86 -6.64 21.33
N TYR A 60 -4.93 -6.94 20.03
CA TYR A 60 -6.17 -7.11 19.29
C TYR A 60 -6.99 -8.28 19.84
N ASP A 61 -6.39 -9.47 19.95
CA ASP A 61 -7.08 -10.67 20.46
C ASP A 61 -7.68 -10.49 21.85
N ARG A 62 -7.04 -9.67 22.71
CA ARG A 62 -7.48 -9.47 24.09
C ARG A 62 -8.38 -8.26 24.30
N TYR A 63 -8.11 -7.16 23.61
CA TYR A 63 -8.73 -5.88 23.88
C TYR A 63 -9.50 -5.31 22.69
N ASP A 64 -9.44 -5.93 21.51
CA ASP A 64 -10.03 -5.44 20.26
C ASP A 64 -9.49 -4.04 19.89
N GLU A 65 -8.22 -3.81 20.20
CA GLU A 65 -7.51 -2.55 20.00
C GLU A 65 -6.25 -2.81 19.18
N VAL A 66 -5.86 -1.81 18.37
CA VAL A 66 -4.70 -1.87 17.48
C VAL A 66 -3.76 -0.72 17.80
N THR A 67 -2.46 -0.93 17.65
CA THR A 67 -1.47 0.14 17.81
C THR A 67 -1.50 1.09 16.61
N PRO A 68 -1.33 2.42 16.81
CA PRO A 68 -1.34 3.38 15.71
C PRO A 68 -0.03 3.41 14.90
N PHE A 69 0.87 2.43 15.10
CA PHE A 69 2.18 2.38 14.47
C PHE A 69 2.19 1.32 13.38
N GLU A 70 2.46 1.72 12.14
CA GLU A 70 2.69 0.78 11.04
C GLU A 70 4.17 0.51 10.88
N ILE A 71 4.54 -0.76 10.66
CA ILE A 71 5.90 -1.16 10.35
C ILE A 71 6.13 -0.91 8.86
N PRO A 72 7.02 0.02 8.47
CA PRO A 72 7.34 0.23 7.07
C PRO A 72 8.03 -1.01 6.51
N GLY A 73 7.42 -1.68 5.54
CA GLY A 73 8.08 -2.75 4.78
C GLY A 73 7.39 -4.11 4.75
N SER A 74 6.06 -4.20 4.75
CA SER A 74 5.44 -5.36 4.11
C SER A 74 5.98 -5.43 2.67
N GLU A 75 6.56 -6.56 2.28
CA GLU A 75 7.36 -6.72 1.04
C GLU A 75 6.60 -6.36 -0.26
N ASP A 76 5.28 -6.14 -0.18
CA ASP A 76 4.39 -5.73 -1.26
C ASP A 76 4.03 -4.22 -1.29
N ALA A 77 4.53 -3.43 -0.33
CA ALA A 77 4.25 -2.00 -0.26
C ALA A 77 5.06 -1.21 -1.31
N LEU A 78 4.35 -0.41 -2.11
CA LEU A 78 5.00 0.50 -3.05
C LEU A 78 5.84 1.54 -2.28
N PRO A 79 6.97 2.02 -2.86
CA PRO A 79 7.75 3.08 -2.24
C PRO A 79 6.91 4.35 -2.05
N PRO A 80 7.24 5.22 -1.08
CA PRO A 80 6.50 6.46 -0.85
C PRO A 80 6.39 7.31 -2.12
N TYR A 81 5.22 7.89 -2.35
CA TYR A 81 4.99 8.78 -3.47
C TYR A 81 5.91 10.00 -3.40
N THR A 82 6.62 10.29 -4.48
CA THR A 82 7.58 11.41 -4.58
C THR A 82 7.18 12.47 -5.60
N GLY A 83 5.99 12.37 -6.19
CA GLY A 83 5.48 13.30 -7.20
C GLY A 83 4.84 14.58 -6.62
N PRO A 84 4.25 15.43 -7.48
CA PRO A 84 3.60 16.68 -7.05
C PRO A 84 2.37 16.43 -6.18
N GLU A 85 2.10 17.34 -5.22
CA GLU A 85 0.89 17.30 -4.36
C GLU A 85 -0.41 17.44 -5.18
N GLU A 86 -0.39 18.22 -6.26
CA GLU A 86 -1.53 18.44 -7.16
C GLU A 86 -1.16 17.96 -8.59
N PRO A 87 -1.35 16.66 -8.92
CA PRO A 87 -1.07 16.15 -10.26
C PRO A 87 -2.09 16.71 -11.27
N ASN A 88 -1.59 17.30 -12.36
CA ASN A 88 -2.38 17.85 -13.46
C ASN A 88 -2.78 16.80 -14.52
N ALA A 89 -2.08 15.65 -14.55
CA ALA A 89 -2.35 14.53 -15.45
C ALA A 89 -2.06 13.19 -14.77
N VAL A 90 -2.85 12.17 -15.09
CA VAL A 90 -2.70 10.80 -14.56
C VAL A 90 -2.81 9.75 -15.65
N SER A 91 -2.10 8.64 -15.46
CA SER A 91 -2.27 7.41 -16.25
C SER A 91 -2.82 6.30 -15.36
N VAL A 92 -3.71 5.48 -15.93
CA VAL A 92 -4.30 4.34 -15.23
C VAL A 92 -3.81 3.06 -15.87
N LEU A 93 -3.11 2.23 -15.09
CA LEU A 93 -2.63 0.92 -15.51
C LEU A 93 -3.50 -0.14 -14.87
N ILE A 94 -4.04 -1.04 -15.70
CA ILE A 94 -4.95 -2.08 -15.25
C ILE A 94 -4.36 -3.42 -15.65
N ARG A 95 -4.15 -4.29 -14.68
CA ARG A 95 -3.93 -5.72 -14.87
C ARG A 95 -5.21 -6.45 -14.50
N ARG A 96 -5.75 -7.25 -15.41
CA ARG A 96 -6.86 -8.17 -15.17
C ARG A 96 -6.39 -9.56 -15.57
N ASP A 97 -6.45 -10.50 -14.65
CA ASP A 97 -6.11 -11.89 -14.93
C ASP A 97 -7.36 -12.65 -15.36
N TYR A 98 -7.22 -13.55 -16.34
CA TYR A 98 -8.29 -14.43 -16.79
C TYR A 98 -7.78 -15.86 -16.90
N SER A 99 -8.61 -16.82 -16.51
CA SER A 99 -8.39 -18.23 -16.81
C SER A 99 -9.34 -18.70 -17.93
N VAL A 100 -8.82 -19.47 -18.88
CA VAL A 100 -9.64 -20.03 -19.96
C VAL A 100 -10.31 -21.31 -19.47
N VAL A 101 -11.54 -21.19 -18.97
CA VAL A 101 -12.31 -22.31 -18.39
C VAL A 101 -13.14 -23.06 -19.42
N GLU A 102 -13.60 -22.39 -20.49
CA GLU A 102 -14.36 -23.00 -21.58
C GLU A 102 -13.71 -22.75 -22.96
N PRO A 103 -12.59 -23.42 -23.30
CA PRO A 103 -11.87 -23.22 -24.56
C PRO A 103 -12.73 -23.36 -25.82
N GLN A 104 -13.72 -24.27 -25.79
CA GLN A 104 -14.62 -24.48 -26.93
C GLN A 104 -15.57 -23.31 -27.16
N ARG A 105 -16.02 -22.65 -26.07
CA ARG A 105 -16.85 -21.45 -26.15
C ARG A 105 -16.04 -20.30 -26.72
N LEU A 106 -14.82 -20.10 -26.23
CA LEU A 106 -13.87 -19.10 -26.72
C LEU A 106 -13.67 -19.22 -28.23
N MET A 107 -13.35 -20.43 -28.71
CA MET A 107 -13.15 -20.70 -30.14
C MET A 107 -14.43 -20.49 -30.96
N ALA A 108 -15.59 -20.90 -30.44
CA ALA A 108 -16.87 -20.68 -31.13
C ALA A 108 -17.29 -19.20 -31.19
N GLN A 109 -16.84 -18.36 -30.26
CA GLN A 109 -17.01 -16.91 -30.34
C GLN A 109 -16.11 -16.32 -31.42
N ALA A 110 -14.82 -16.66 -31.41
CA ALA A 110 -13.87 -16.17 -32.41
C ALA A 110 -14.30 -16.52 -33.85
N GLN A 111 -14.74 -17.75 -34.08
CA GLN A 111 -15.24 -18.17 -35.41
C GLN A 111 -16.49 -17.39 -35.85
N ARG A 112 -17.33 -16.94 -34.90
CA ARG A 112 -18.50 -16.12 -35.22
C ARG A 112 -18.11 -14.69 -35.61
N VAL A 113 -17.09 -14.13 -34.97
CA VAL A 113 -16.49 -12.83 -35.35
C VAL A 113 -15.91 -12.93 -36.75
N GLU A 114 -15.00 -13.88 -37.00
CA GLU A 114 -14.37 -14.05 -38.31
C GLU A 114 -15.41 -14.28 -39.42
N ALA A 115 -16.45 -15.07 -39.16
CA ALA A 115 -17.52 -15.31 -40.13
C ALA A 115 -18.34 -14.05 -40.46
N ALA A 116 -18.48 -13.12 -39.51
CA ALA A 116 -19.15 -11.84 -39.73
C ALA A 116 -18.28 -10.88 -40.56
N GLU A 117 -16.96 -10.88 -40.34
CA GLU A 117 -16.01 -10.05 -41.09
C GLU A 117 -15.79 -10.53 -42.53
N ALA A 118 -15.87 -11.84 -42.75
CA ALA A 118 -15.57 -12.43 -44.05
C ALA A 118 -16.57 -12.06 -45.17
N ASP A 119 -17.72 -11.44 -44.88
CA ASP A 119 -18.78 -11.05 -45.83
C ASP A 119 -19.08 -12.12 -46.91
N GLY A 120 -19.08 -13.41 -46.51
CA GLY A 120 -19.33 -14.55 -47.38
C GLY A 120 -18.12 -15.06 -48.20
N ALA A 121 -16.93 -14.52 -48.01
CA ALA A 121 -15.69 -15.12 -48.50
C ALA A 121 -15.32 -16.37 -47.67
N PRO A 122 -14.73 -17.41 -48.28
CA PRO A 122 -14.29 -18.58 -47.53
C PRO A 122 -13.23 -18.16 -46.50
N LEU A 123 -13.47 -18.52 -45.23
CA LEU A 123 -12.52 -18.36 -44.14
C LEU A 123 -11.21 -19.08 -44.51
N VAL A 124 -10.19 -18.30 -44.84
CA VAL A 124 -8.83 -18.81 -45.09
C VAL A 124 -8.03 -18.84 -43.79
N ASP A 125 -8.44 -18.03 -42.81
CA ASP A 125 -7.76 -17.93 -41.53
C ASP A 125 -8.23 -19.03 -40.57
N THR A 126 -7.25 -19.62 -39.89
CA THR A 126 -7.43 -20.70 -38.92
C THR A 126 -7.31 -20.20 -37.48
N ALA A 127 -7.24 -18.87 -37.26
CA ALA A 127 -7.03 -18.29 -35.94
C ALA A 127 -8.09 -18.77 -34.93
N GLY A 128 -9.39 -18.77 -35.28
CA GLY A 128 -10.46 -19.34 -34.46
C GLY A 128 -10.44 -20.86 -34.23
N THR A 129 -9.47 -21.61 -34.79
CA THR A 129 -9.32 -23.07 -34.61
C THR A 129 -8.38 -23.45 -33.47
N THR A 130 -7.73 -22.47 -32.84
CA THR A 130 -6.88 -22.66 -31.66
C THR A 130 -7.28 -21.68 -30.56
N VAL A 131 -7.00 -22.02 -29.30
CA VAL A 131 -7.24 -21.11 -28.17
C VAL A 131 -6.45 -19.81 -28.34
N HIS A 132 -5.17 -19.90 -28.72
CA HIS A 132 -4.31 -18.73 -28.93
C HIS A 132 -4.85 -17.79 -30.03
N GLY A 133 -5.23 -18.35 -31.18
CA GLY A 133 -5.79 -17.52 -32.25
C GLY A 133 -7.17 -16.95 -31.89
N ALA A 134 -7.99 -17.71 -31.17
CA ALA A 134 -9.27 -17.20 -30.66
C ALA A 134 -9.10 -16.03 -29.69
N LEU A 135 -8.09 -16.06 -28.81
CA LEU A 135 -7.74 -14.91 -27.97
C LEU A 135 -7.35 -13.70 -28.81
N GLY A 136 -6.50 -13.90 -29.83
CA GLY A 136 -6.09 -12.82 -30.73
C GLY A 136 -7.26 -12.17 -31.49
N VAL A 137 -8.22 -12.97 -31.95
CA VAL A 137 -9.43 -12.46 -32.61
C VAL A 137 -10.29 -11.65 -31.64
N LEU A 138 -10.59 -12.20 -30.44
CA LEU A 138 -11.49 -11.54 -29.50
C LEU A 138 -10.89 -10.25 -28.92
N PHE A 139 -9.62 -10.26 -28.52
CA PHE A 139 -8.93 -9.06 -27.99
C PHE A 139 -8.57 -8.05 -29.09
N GLY A 140 -8.67 -8.44 -30.36
CA GLY A 140 -8.53 -7.53 -31.50
C GLY A 140 -9.85 -6.83 -31.89
N GLU A 141 -10.98 -7.53 -31.75
CA GLU A 141 -12.31 -7.02 -32.12
C GLU A 141 -13.00 -6.24 -30.99
N PHE A 142 -12.90 -6.73 -29.75
CA PHE A 142 -13.64 -6.17 -28.63
C PHE A 142 -12.78 -5.25 -27.77
N GLU A 143 -13.40 -4.18 -27.26
CA GLU A 143 -12.74 -3.29 -26.30
C GLU A 143 -12.46 -4.02 -24.98
N PRO A 144 -11.38 -3.66 -24.25
CA PRO A 144 -11.01 -4.30 -22.99
C PRO A 144 -12.14 -4.33 -21.95
N ASP A 145 -12.96 -3.28 -21.88
CA ASP A 145 -14.09 -3.19 -20.95
C ASP A 145 -15.30 -4.02 -21.40
N GLU A 146 -15.44 -4.28 -22.71
CA GLU A 146 -16.43 -5.23 -23.21
C GLU A 146 -16.01 -6.68 -22.87
N ILE A 147 -14.73 -7.00 -23.04
CA ILE A 147 -14.19 -8.30 -22.58
C ILE A 147 -14.38 -8.46 -21.08
N ALA A 148 -14.09 -7.43 -20.28
CA ALA A 148 -14.26 -7.47 -18.83
C ALA A 148 -15.73 -7.68 -18.43
N SER A 149 -16.67 -6.95 -19.02
CA SER A 149 -18.10 -7.10 -18.69
C SER A 149 -18.73 -8.40 -19.17
N ARG A 150 -18.19 -9.02 -20.24
CA ARG A 150 -18.76 -10.22 -20.89
C ARG A 150 -17.83 -11.43 -20.86
N HIS A 151 -16.85 -11.47 -19.96
CA HIS A 151 -15.80 -12.50 -19.91
C HIS A 151 -16.36 -13.94 -19.91
N LYS A 152 -17.46 -14.18 -19.17
CA LYS A 152 -18.14 -15.49 -19.13
C LYS A 152 -18.72 -15.91 -20.48
N GLU A 153 -19.16 -14.97 -21.32
CA GLU A 153 -19.65 -15.27 -22.68
C GLU A 153 -18.52 -15.73 -23.62
N PHE A 154 -17.29 -15.35 -23.30
CA PHE A 154 -16.07 -15.76 -23.99
C PHE A 154 -15.46 -17.05 -23.41
N GLY A 155 -16.03 -17.59 -22.32
CA GLY A 155 -15.49 -18.79 -21.67
C GLY A 155 -14.25 -18.52 -20.83
N LEU A 156 -14.11 -17.27 -20.38
CA LEU A 156 -13.09 -16.81 -19.45
C LEU A 156 -13.71 -16.73 -18.05
N GLU A 157 -12.91 -17.03 -17.04
CA GLU A 157 -13.20 -16.74 -15.63
C GLU A 157 -12.25 -15.65 -15.16
N GLU A 158 -12.77 -14.63 -14.49
CA GLU A 158 -11.98 -13.54 -13.93
C GLU A 158 -11.12 -14.03 -12.74
N GLY A 159 -9.88 -13.59 -12.71
CA GLY A 159 -8.94 -13.81 -11.61
C GLY A 159 -8.67 -12.49 -10.88
N ASP A 160 -7.50 -12.40 -10.26
CA ASP A 160 -7.12 -11.18 -9.55
C ASP A 160 -6.98 -9.99 -10.52
N SER A 161 -7.25 -8.79 -9.99
CA SER A 161 -7.03 -7.55 -10.73
C SER A 161 -6.29 -6.52 -9.88
N THR A 162 -5.47 -5.72 -10.55
CA THR A 162 -4.70 -4.64 -9.95
C THR A 162 -4.88 -3.39 -10.80
N LEU A 163 -5.25 -2.28 -10.16
CA LEU A 163 -5.35 -0.96 -10.77
C LEU A 163 -4.34 -0.01 -10.11
N TRP A 164 -3.48 0.59 -10.92
CA TRP A 164 -2.55 1.64 -10.50
C TRP A 164 -2.96 2.97 -11.13
N VAL A 165 -2.99 4.02 -10.32
CA VAL A 165 -3.11 5.41 -10.77
C VAL A 165 -1.75 6.06 -10.59
N THR A 166 -1.11 6.47 -11.68
CA THR A 166 0.21 7.12 -11.66
C THR A 166 0.12 8.57 -12.10
N ALA A 167 0.83 9.46 -11.41
CA ALA A 167 0.95 10.86 -11.81
C ALA A 167 1.90 11.00 -13.00
N THR A 168 1.57 11.89 -13.93
CA THR A 168 2.39 12.22 -15.10
C THR A 168 2.63 13.72 -15.16
N ASP A 169 3.75 14.15 -15.76
CA ASP A 169 4.13 15.57 -15.79
C ASP A 169 3.30 16.38 -16.80
N ASP A 170 3.05 15.79 -17.97
CA ASP A 170 2.29 16.40 -19.06
C ASP A 170 1.31 15.37 -19.66
N PRO A 171 0.07 15.79 -20.00
CA PRO A 171 -0.86 14.93 -20.72
C PRO A 171 -0.40 14.73 -22.17
N GLU A 172 -0.54 13.50 -22.67
CA GLU A 172 -0.19 13.21 -24.06
C GLU A 172 -1.22 13.72 -25.06
N ASP A 173 -0.74 14.03 -26.27
CA ASP A 173 -1.61 14.48 -27.35
C ASP A 173 -2.61 13.37 -27.76
N PRO A 174 -3.91 13.69 -27.91
CA PRO A 174 -4.92 12.73 -28.31
C PRO A 174 -4.56 12.01 -29.62
N GLY A 175 -4.60 10.67 -29.61
CA GLY A 175 -4.35 9.84 -30.79
C GLY A 175 -2.88 9.49 -31.04
N VAL A 176 -1.96 9.87 -30.14
CA VAL A 176 -0.59 9.37 -30.14
C VAL A 176 -0.58 7.95 -29.54
N TRP A 177 0.00 7.01 -30.28
CA TRP A 177 0.22 5.65 -29.80
C TRP A 177 1.49 5.62 -28.95
N LEU A 178 1.36 5.20 -27.70
CA LEU A 178 2.51 4.93 -26.84
C LEU A 178 3.20 3.65 -27.33
N GLU A 179 4.48 3.73 -27.67
CA GLU A 179 5.24 2.57 -28.15
C GLU A 179 5.41 1.51 -27.04
N SER A 180 5.58 1.96 -25.79
CA SER A 180 5.87 1.12 -24.62
C SER A 180 5.11 1.60 -23.37
N PRO A 181 3.76 1.51 -23.32
CA PRO A 181 2.95 2.09 -22.25
C PRO A 181 3.21 1.47 -20.85
N PHE A 182 3.85 0.30 -20.79
CA PHE A 182 4.05 -0.46 -19.55
C PHE A 182 5.53 -0.67 -19.16
N GLU A 183 6.49 -0.22 -19.98
CA GLU A 183 7.89 -0.60 -19.82
C GLU A 183 8.58 0.08 -18.60
N HIS A 184 8.03 1.21 -18.12
CA HIS A 184 8.63 2.01 -17.05
C HIS A 184 7.58 2.67 -16.14
N ALA A 185 6.56 1.92 -15.70
CA ALA A 185 5.68 2.43 -14.66
C ALA A 185 6.49 2.63 -13.38
N ASP A 186 6.81 3.89 -13.05
CA ASP A 186 7.60 4.26 -11.88
C ASP A 186 6.79 4.01 -10.59
N PRO A 187 7.18 3.05 -9.74
CA PRO A 187 6.46 2.77 -8.49
C PRO A 187 6.38 3.97 -7.56
N GLN A 188 7.33 4.91 -7.63
CA GLN A 188 7.34 6.13 -6.81
C GLN A 188 6.34 7.19 -7.30
N ARG A 189 5.76 7.02 -8.50
CA ARG A 189 4.73 7.91 -9.05
C ARG A 189 3.32 7.36 -8.90
N VAL A 190 3.15 6.18 -8.31
CA VAL A 190 1.84 5.60 -8.03
C VAL A 190 1.18 6.39 -6.91
N VAL A 191 0.10 7.08 -7.25
CA VAL A 191 -0.74 7.85 -6.32
C VAL A 191 -1.64 6.89 -5.55
N CYS A 192 -2.22 5.90 -6.23
CA CYS A 192 -3.10 4.90 -5.62
C CYS A 192 -2.90 3.53 -6.28
N ARG A 193 -2.98 2.47 -5.47
CA ARG A 193 -3.04 1.07 -5.90
C ARG A 193 -4.29 0.43 -5.30
N PHE A 194 -5.07 -0.24 -6.13
CA PHE A 194 -6.22 -1.04 -5.73
C PHE A 194 -5.97 -2.46 -6.19
N ASP A 195 -6.00 -3.41 -5.26
CA ASP A 195 -5.92 -4.84 -5.56
C ASP A 195 -7.25 -5.49 -5.20
N VAL A 196 -7.81 -6.26 -6.12
CA VAL A 196 -9.01 -7.06 -5.92
C VAL A 196 -8.63 -8.51 -6.16
N SER A 197 -8.85 -9.35 -5.16
CA SER A 197 -8.60 -10.78 -5.29
C SER A 197 -9.90 -11.54 -5.58
N ALA A 198 -9.86 -12.40 -6.58
CA ALA A 198 -11.00 -13.23 -6.95
C ALA A 198 -11.41 -14.24 -5.86
N VAL A 199 -10.55 -14.50 -4.87
CA VAL A 199 -10.87 -15.40 -3.74
C VAL A 199 -11.76 -14.73 -2.70
N PHE A 200 -11.61 -13.41 -2.52
CA PHE A 200 -12.29 -12.63 -1.49
C PHE A 200 -13.47 -11.82 -2.05
N ASP A 201 -13.55 -11.67 -3.38
CA ASP A 201 -14.66 -10.98 -4.06
C ASP A 201 -16.00 -11.77 -3.97
N ASP A 202 -15.93 -13.09 -3.72
CA ASP A 202 -17.11 -13.95 -3.53
C ASP A 202 -17.68 -13.91 -2.09
N GLU A 203 -17.07 -13.16 -1.15
CA GLU A 203 -17.55 -12.99 0.24
C GLU A 203 -18.30 -11.64 0.41
N ASP A 204 -19.64 -11.71 0.35
CA ASP A 204 -20.61 -10.75 0.91
C ASP A 204 -20.60 -9.29 0.38
N ILE A 205 -21.02 -9.08 -0.87
CA ILE A 205 -21.82 -7.90 -1.20
C ILE A 205 -23.29 -8.28 -1.01
N VAL A 206 -23.79 -8.16 0.22
CA VAL A 206 -25.23 -7.95 0.41
C VAL A 206 -25.55 -6.61 -0.23
N ASP A 207 -26.36 -6.62 -1.30
CA ASP A 207 -26.92 -5.42 -1.92
C ASP A 207 -27.53 -4.54 -0.80
N ILE A 208 -26.86 -3.43 -0.48
CA ILE A 208 -27.34 -2.45 0.53
C ILE A 208 -28.66 -1.81 0.09
N ASP A 209 -29.06 -2.01 -1.18
CA ASP A 209 -30.32 -1.54 -1.74
C ASP A 209 -31.58 -2.27 -1.20
N ASP A 210 -31.43 -3.38 -0.46
CA ASP A 210 -32.56 -4.12 0.15
C ASP A 210 -32.79 -3.81 1.66
N LEU A 211 -32.07 -2.85 2.25
CA LEU A 211 -32.17 -2.52 3.69
C LEU A 211 -33.02 -1.27 4.03
N ASP A 212 -33.84 -0.77 3.10
CA ASP A 212 -34.49 0.55 3.27
C ASP A 212 -36.03 0.53 3.41
N ASP A 213 -36.64 -0.52 3.98
CA ASP A 213 -38.12 -0.58 4.11
C ASP A 213 -38.72 -0.98 5.47
N ASP A 214 -37.95 -1.09 6.57
CA ASP A 214 -38.51 -1.55 7.88
C ASP A 214 -38.10 -0.71 9.11
N ILE A 215 -38.00 0.63 8.97
CA ILE A 215 -37.94 1.54 10.14
C ILE A 215 -39.01 2.65 10.06
N GLU A 216 -40.26 2.27 9.84
CA GLU A 216 -41.41 3.09 10.25
C GLU A 216 -42.52 2.20 10.82
N ASP A 217 -42.63 2.13 12.15
CA ASP A 217 -43.88 2.22 12.93
C ASP A 217 -43.74 1.55 14.31
N THR A 218 -43.19 2.26 15.28
CA THR A 218 -43.56 2.01 16.69
C THR A 218 -43.60 3.31 17.47
N VAL A 219 -44.38 4.29 16.99
CA VAL A 219 -44.84 5.41 17.83
C VAL A 219 -46.28 5.73 17.52
N ARG A 220 -47.21 5.05 18.22
CA ARG A 220 -48.40 5.63 18.89
C ARG A 220 -49.38 4.54 19.32
N THR A 221 -49.53 4.36 20.64
CA THR A 221 -50.83 4.51 21.32
C THR A 221 -50.62 4.53 22.83
N GLY A 222 -51.08 5.59 23.50
CA GLY A 222 -51.14 5.66 24.97
C GLY A 222 -51.15 7.08 25.52
N ALA A 223 -52.22 7.82 25.28
CA ALA A 223 -52.41 9.19 25.77
C ALA A 223 -52.46 9.27 27.31
N VAL A 224 -51.73 10.23 27.90
CA VAL A 224 -52.11 10.94 29.13
C VAL A 224 -51.73 12.43 28.98
N GLU A 225 -52.70 13.26 29.34
CA GLU A 225 -52.91 14.70 29.12
C GLU A 225 -51.83 15.67 29.67
N PRO A 226 -51.83 16.95 29.20
CA PRO A 226 -50.77 17.92 29.43
C PRO A 226 -50.93 18.67 30.77
N ARG A 227 -49.82 19.09 31.36
CA ARG A 227 -49.80 20.17 32.36
C ARG A 227 -48.80 21.24 31.97
N THR A 228 -49.36 22.44 31.89
CA THR A 228 -48.79 23.76 31.66
C THR A 228 -48.00 24.27 32.87
N ASP A 229 -47.28 25.38 32.65
CA ASP A 229 -46.53 26.23 33.61
C ASP A 229 -45.04 25.83 33.74
N THR A 230 -44.02 26.67 33.51
CA THR A 230 -43.88 28.14 33.45
C THR A 230 -42.52 28.46 32.83
N ALA A 231 -42.43 29.57 32.09
CA ALA A 231 -41.17 30.19 31.68
C ALA A 231 -40.41 30.81 32.88
N ASP A 232 -39.11 31.05 32.67
CA ASP A 232 -38.14 31.76 33.52
C ASP A 232 -37.59 31.06 34.77
N ALA A 233 -36.31 30.64 34.70
CA ALA A 233 -35.31 30.93 35.74
C ALA A 233 -33.88 30.50 35.32
N LEU A 234 -33.00 31.50 35.18
CA LEU A 234 -31.61 31.53 35.71
C LEU A 234 -30.62 30.51 35.12
N THR A 235 -29.69 30.84 34.21
CA THR A 235 -28.59 31.83 34.36
C THR A 235 -28.17 32.06 35.80
N ASP A 236 -27.43 31.12 36.38
CA ASP A 236 -26.49 31.38 37.47
C ASP A 236 -25.69 30.11 37.79
N LEU A 237 -24.40 30.09 37.42
CA LEU A 237 -23.29 29.52 38.20
C LEU A 237 -21.98 29.62 37.42
N VAL A 238 -21.55 30.87 37.19
CA VAL A 238 -20.13 31.22 37.06
C VAL A 238 -19.80 32.13 38.24
N GLY A 239 -18.93 31.67 39.15
CA GLY A 239 -18.19 32.57 40.05
C GLY A 239 -17.97 32.12 41.50
N ALA A 240 -16.70 32.22 41.91
CA ALA A 240 -16.10 32.22 43.26
C ALA A 240 -15.76 30.84 43.88
N ALA A 241 -14.56 30.56 44.40
CA ALA A 241 -13.33 31.31 44.72
C ALA A 241 -12.15 30.28 44.78
N VAL A 242 -10.92 30.48 44.30
CA VAL A 242 -9.79 31.34 44.74
C VAL A 242 -9.40 31.22 46.22
N ASP A 243 -8.26 30.55 46.46
CA ASP A 243 -7.20 30.82 47.46
C ASP A 243 -5.99 29.95 47.01
N ASP A 244 -5.02 30.46 46.25
CA ASP A 244 -3.82 31.26 46.62
C ASP A 244 -3.01 30.70 47.80
N ASP A 245 -2.03 29.84 47.50
CA ASP A 245 -0.76 29.76 48.23
C ASP A 245 0.33 29.12 47.32
N ARG A 246 1.18 29.98 46.75
CA ARG A 246 2.46 29.69 46.06
C ARG A 246 3.58 29.60 47.12
N PRO A 247 4.74 28.92 46.94
CA PRO A 247 5.75 29.17 45.89
C PRO A 247 6.40 27.87 45.32
N GLY A 248 7.06 27.81 44.16
CA GLY A 248 8.12 28.68 43.62
C GLY A 248 9.48 28.05 43.93
N LEU A 249 9.97 27.16 43.04
CA LEU A 249 11.35 26.67 43.06
C LEU A 249 11.93 26.83 41.65
N GLU A 250 12.45 28.01 41.41
CA GLU A 250 13.64 28.20 40.58
C GLU A 250 14.82 27.87 41.49
N ASP A 251 15.74 27.01 41.06
CA ASP A 251 17.09 27.04 41.61
C ASP A 251 18.11 26.64 40.55
N ASP A 252 18.95 27.62 40.28
CA ASP A 252 20.17 27.63 39.50
C ASP A 252 21.13 26.50 39.91
N LEU A 253 21.78 25.87 38.92
CA LEU A 253 23.10 25.28 39.13
C LEU A 253 24.01 25.56 37.94
N ASP A 254 24.69 26.71 38.03
CA ASP A 254 25.99 26.96 37.41
C ASP A 254 27.09 26.26 38.23
N ILE A 255 27.80 25.29 37.64
CA ILE A 255 29.21 24.99 37.99
C ILE A 255 29.99 24.64 36.71
N GLU A 256 30.62 25.67 36.15
CA GLU A 256 31.99 25.85 35.61
C GLU A 256 32.90 24.64 35.20
N PRO A 257 33.89 24.90 34.30
CA PRO A 257 34.45 23.93 33.37
C PRO A 257 35.73 23.23 33.87
N THR A 258 35.97 21.99 33.42
CA THR A 258 37.27 21.34 33.61
C THR A 258 38.14 21.47 32.36
N SER A 259 39.15 22.32 32.52
CA SER A 259 40.43 22.40 31.80
C SER A 259 40.94 21.13 31.10
N GLY A 260 41.37 21.31 29.84
CA GLY A 260 42.77 21.11 29.44
C GLY A 260 43.22 19.71 29.03
N ARG A 261 43.45 19.54 27.71
CA ARG A 261 44.70 18.94 27.23
C ARG A 261 44.95 19.30 25.76
N ASP A 262 45.95 20.16 25.58
CA ASP A 262 46.78 20.22 24.38
C ASP A 262 47.45 18.85 24.17
N ASP A 263 47.53 18.40 22.91
CA ASP A 263 48.67 17.67 22.35
C ASP A 263 48.45 17.55 20.83
N ASP A 264 48.88 18.58 20.10
CA ASP A 264 49.43 18.43 18.74
C ASP A 264 50.69 17.55 18.83
N PRO A 265 50.91 16.66 17.86
CA PRO A 265 52.10 16.90 17.04
C PRO A 265 51.92 16.57 15.55
N ASP A 266 52.36 17.54 14.74
CA ASP A 266 53.15 17.41 13.50
C ASP A 266 53.26 16.01 12.86
N GLY A 267 52.85 15.92 11.59
CA GLY A 267 53.22 14.80 10.74
C GLY A 267 52.60 14.79 9.34
N ALA A 268 52.86 15.81 8.52
CA ALA A 268 52.77 15.65 7.05
C ALA A 268 53.89 14.71 6.56
N PRO A 269 53.77 13.99 5.41
CA PRO A 269 53.69 14.66 4.11
C PRO A 269 52.78 14.01 3.05
N ASP A 270 52.49 14.81 2.02
CA ASP A 270 52.01 14.45 0.68
C ASP A 270 52.64 13.18 0.09
N PRO A 271 51.97 12.58 -0.90
CA PRO A 271 52.55 12.70 -2.24
C PRO A 271 51.55 13.15 -3.32
N ASP A 272 51.87 14.31 -3.86
CA ASP A 272 51.44 14.83 -5.16
C ASP A 272 52.10 14.02 -6.31
N GLY A 273 51.38 13.91 -7.42
CA GLY A 273 51.99 14.06 -8.74
C GLY A 273 52.54 12.85 -9.50
N GLY A 274 51.75 12.44 -10.52
CA GLY A 274 52.24 12.17 -11.88
C GLY A 274 52.65 10.73 -12.20
N ASP A 275 52.48 10.20 -13.41
CA ASP A 275 51.93 10.67 -14.68
C ASP A 275 51.82 9.40 -15.58
N PRO A 276 50.98 9.36 -16.64
CA PRO A 276 50.65 8.21 -17.45
C PRO A 276 51.67 7.97 -18.57
N GLY A 277 51.64 6.76 -19.14
CA GLY A 277 52.24 6.52 -20.45
C GLY A 277 52.39 5.05 -20.79
N GLY A 278 52.19 4.74 -22.08
CA GLY A 278 52.60 3.47 -22.69
C GLY A 278 51.44 2.59 -23.12
N GLU A 279 50.74 2.91 -24.20
CA GLU A 279 50.98 2.35 -25.55
C GLU A 279 50.24 1.02 -25.79
N GLY A 280 49.24 1.05 -26.70
CA GLY A 280 48.69 -0.15 -27.35
C GLY A 280 49.64 -0.67 -28.45
N PRO A 281 49.16 -1.17 -29.60
CA PRO A 281 47.97 -1.96 -29.92
C PRO A 281 48.38 -3.29 -30.63
N GLN A 282 47.43 -3.95 -31.32
CA GLN A 282 47.61 -5.03 -32.34
C GLN A 282 47.67 -6.46 -31.75
N ARG A 283 47.06 -7.52 -32.28
CA ARG A 283 46.52 -7.89 -33.62
C ARG A 283 45.81 -9.26 -33.40
N ARG A 284 44.61 -9.50 -33.96
CA ARG A 284 44.30 -10.33 -35.15
C ARG A 284 43.81 -11.77 -34.90
N ASP A 285 42.78 -12.06 -35.69
CA ASP A 285 42.51 -13.28 -36.48
C ASP A 285 41.91 -14.54 -35.85
N GLY A 286 40.86 -15.01 -36.54
CA GLY A 286 40.43 -16.41 -36.66
C GLY A 286 39.27 -16.76 -35.73
N GLY A 287 38.03 -17.00 -36.17
CA GLY A 287 37.60 -17.61 -37.43
C GLY A 287 37.27 -19.08 -37.22
N ARG A 288 36.08 -19.39 -36.74
CA ARG A 288 35.15 -20.44 -37.22
C ARG A 288 33.91 -20.51 -36.34
#